data_AF-A0A3P7MVM6-F1
#
_entry.id   AF-A0A3P7MVM6-F1
#
_cell.length_a   1.000
_cell.length_b   1.000
_cell.length_c   1.000
_cell.angle_alpha   90.00
_cell.angle_beta   90.00
_cell.angle_gamma   90.00
#
_symmetry.space_group_name_H-M   'P 1'
#
loop_
_entity.id
_entity.type
_entity.pdbx_description
1 polymer ?
#
loop_
_entity_poly.entity_id
_entity_poly.type
_entity_poly.pdbx_seq_one_letter_code
_entity_poly.pdbx_strand_id
1 'polypeptide(L)'
;MHSLGRYVCAVGQATKTARCFSTSGRVLSKVALLGASGGIGQPTALLLKQNPLIKSLALYDIAHCPGVAADLSHIETPAQVTAHKDPSELPAALRGMTRDDLFTFNASVIAELSLACAKHCPEAMICVVTNPVNSTVPIAAEMFKRLGVYNPKRLFGVTTLDIIRSNTFIAQAKGLDVRKVSCPCICGHSGISIIPVFSQCRPEVSFPPASSCIYFYIFES
;
A
#
# COMPACT_ATOMS: atom_id res chain seq x y z
N MET A 1 -11.50 -11.09 17.15
CA MET A 1 -10.66 -9.87 17.16
C MET A 1 -9.78 -9.88 15.93
N HIS A 2 -10.18 -9.17 14.88
CA HIS A 2 -9.54 -9.21 13.57
C HIS A 2 -8.22 -8.42 13.62
N SER A 3 -7.13 -9.06 13.22
CA SER A 3 -5.78 -8.49 13.16
C SER A 3 -5.73 -7.35 12.14
N LEU A 4 -5.79 -6.10 12.63
CA LEU A 4 -5.64 -4.89 11.85
C LEU A 4 -4.20 -4.70 11.34
N GLY A 5 -4.07 -4.45 10.04
CA GLY A 5 -3.03 -3.59 9.47
C GLY A 5 -1.56 -4.00 9.65
N ARG A 6 -1.06 -5.04 8.99
CA ARG A 6 0.40 -5.31 8.88
C ARG A 6 0.86 -5.25 7.43
N TYR A 7 0.77 -4.11 6.75
CA TYR A 7 0.99 -4.11 5.31
C TYR A 7 1.95 -3.02 4.84
N VAL A 8 3.04 -3.48 4.24
CA VAL A 8 3.95 -2.68 3.44
C VAL A 8 4.03 -3.37 2.09
N CYS A 9 3.68 -2.63 1.04
CA CYS A 9 3.90 -3.09 -0.33
C CYS A 9 5.18 -2.44 -0.84
N ALA A 10 6.18 -3.25 -1.16
CA ALA A 10 7.41 -2.79 -1.79
C ALA A 10 7.34 -3.13 -3.29
N VAL A 11 7.34 -2.11 -4.12
CA VAL A 11 7.29 -2.26 -5.57
C VAL A 11 8.69 -1.98 -6.14
N GLY A 12 9.36 -3.03 -6.60
CA GLY A 12 10.68 -2.93 -7.21
C GLY A 12 10.59 -2.46 -8.66
N GLN A 13 11.26 -1.35 -8.98
CA GLN A 13 11.58 -0.99 -10.37
C GLN A 13 12.91 -1.64 -10.78
N ALA A 14 12.98 -2.18 -11.99
CA ALA A 14 14.25 -2.56 -12.60
C ALA A 14 15.19 -1.32 -12.70
N THR A 15 16.47 -1.51 -12.38
CA THR A 15 17.47 -0.44 -12.23
C THR A 15 17.94 0.17 -13.57
N LYS A 16 18.10 1.50 -13.53
CA LYS A 16 18.86 2.47 -14.37
C LYS A 16 18.87 2.33 -15.91
N THR A 17 18.17 3.29 -16.51
CA THR A 17 18.28 3.91 -17.85
C THR A 17 19.63 3.82 -18.58
N ALA A 18 19.63 3.16 -19.74
CA ALA A 18 20.18 3.76 -20.96
C ALA A 18 19.05 4.58 -21.62
N ARG A 19 19.35 5.78 -22.16
CA ARG A 19 18.37 6.60 -22.87
C ARG A 19 17.96 5.92 -24.18
N CYS A 20 16.96 5.05 -24.13
CA CYS A 20 16.26 4.57 -25.33
C CYS A 20 14.86 5.17 -25.35
N PHE A 21 14.55 5.87 -26.44
CA PHE A 21 13.19 6.25 -26.80
C PHE A 21 12.38 4.97 -27.04
N SER A 22 11.66 4.49 -26.02
CA SER A 22 10.71 3.40 -26.15
C SER A 22 9.42 3.77 -25.44
N THR A 23 8.31 3.70 -26.16
CA THR A 23 6.93 3.95 -25.70
C THR A 23 6.31 2.76 -24.98
N SER A 24 7.09 1.71 -24.66
CA SER A 24 6.60 0.59 -23.88
C SER A 24 6.47 0.99 -22.41
N GLY A 25 5.25 0.90 -21.85
CA GLY A 25 4.97 1.22 -20.46
C GLY A 25 5.97 0.54 -19.51
N ARG A 26 6.46 1.28 -18.51
CA ARG A 26 7.38 0.75 -17.49
C ARG A 26 6.74 -0.47 -16.83
N VAL A 27 7.26 -1.65 -17.15
CA VAL A 27 6.83 -2.93 -16.57
C VAL A 27 7.22 -2.95 -15.09
N LEU A 28 6.26 -3.19 -14.19
CA LEU A 28 6.55 -3.46 -12.78
C LEU A 28 7.06 -4.89 -12.66
N SER A 29 8.37 -5.04 -12.57
CA SER A 29 9.03 -6.35 -12.63
C SER A 29 8.73 -7.24 -11.42
N LYS A 30 8.55 -6.67 -10.22
CA LYS A 30 8.31 -7.45 -8.98
C LYS A 30 7.58 -6.61 -7.92
N VAL A 31 6.59 -7.22 -7.27
CA VAL A 31 5.88 -6.66 -6.12
C VAL A 31 6.07 -7.59 -4.92
N ALA A 32 6.43 -7.03 -3.77
CA ALA A 32 6.45 -7.75 -2.50
C ALA A 32 5.33 -7.22 -1.60
N LEU A 33 4.47 -8.12 -1.11
CA LEU A 33 3.41 -7.83 -0.15
C LEU A 33 3.80 -8.41 1.21
N LEU A 34 4.13 -7.53 2.15
CA LEU A 34 4.44 -7.90 3.53
C LEU A 34 3.13 -7.91 4.32
N GLY A 35 2.83 -8.99 5.03
CA GLY A 35 1.55 -9.27 5.69
C GLY A 35 0.52 -9.96 4.81
N ALA A 36 0.94 -10.80 3.87
CA ALA A 36 0.05 -11.35 2.84
C ALA A 36 -1.10 -12.24 3.36
N SER A 37 -1.01 -12.79 4.58
CA SER A 37 -2.02 -13.72 5.12
C SER A 37 -3.12 -13.03 5.92
N GLY A 38 -2.97 -11.72 6.20
CA GLY A 38 -3.96 -10.94 6.93
C GLY A 38 -5.25 -10.67 6.15
N GLY A 39 -6.26 -10.13 6.83
CA GLY A 39 -7.59 -9.87 6.25
C GLY A 39 -7.60 -8.87 5.08
N ILE A 40 -6.64 -7.95 5.02
CA ILE A 40 -6.42 -7.06 3.85
C ILE A 40 -5.41 -7.70 2.89
N GLY A 41 -4.45 -8.46 3.42
CA GLY A 41 -3.36 -9.07 2.66
C GLY A 41 -3.84 -10.04 1.59
N GLN A 42 -4.71 -10.98 1.95
CA GLN A 42 -5.22 -11.99 1.01
C GLN A 42 -6.00 -11.39 -0.17
N PRO A 43 -7.03 -10.53 0.03
CA PRO A 43 -7.73 -9.92 -1.10
C PRO A 43 -6.81 -8.98 -1.90
N THR A 44 -5.86 -8.30 -1.25
CA THR A 44 -4.86 -7.48 -1.96
C THR A 44 -3.96 -8.36 -2.84
N ALA A 45 -3.49 -9.50 -2.33
CA ALA A 45 -2.67 -10.45 -3.08
C ALA A 45 -3.42 -11.01 -4.29
N LEU A 46 -4.72 -11.29 -4.15
CA LEU A 46 -5.58 -11.69 -5.26
C LEU A 46 -5.66 -10.61 -6.35
N LEU A 47 -5.94 -9.36 -5.98
CA LEU A 47 -5.99 -8.25 -6.95
C LEU A 47 -4.63 -7.98 -7.61
N LEU A 48 -3.53 -8.12 -6.88
CA LEU A 48 -2.17 -8.02 -7.42
C LEU A 48 -1.86 -9.16 -8.40
N LYS A 49 -2.25 -10.40 -8.08
CA LYS A 49 -2.08 -11.56 -8.98
C LYS A 49 -2.86 -11.40 -10.29
N GLN A 50 -4.00 -10.70 -10.28
CA GLN A 50 -4.78 -10.41 -11.49
C GLN A 50 -4.21 -9.26 -12.34
N ASN A 51 -3.26 -8.48 -11.82
CA ASN A 51 -2.73 -7.32 -12.54
C ASN A 51 -1.71 -7.75 -13.60
N PRO A 52 -1.96 -7.49 -14.91
CA PRO A 52 -1.06 -7.91 -15.99
C PRO A 52 0.30 -7.18 -15.97
N LEU A 53 0.43 -6.09 -15.22
CA LEU A 53 1.69 -5.35 -15.08
C LEU A 53 2.66 -6.04 -14.12
N ILE A 54 2.21 -7.00 -13.30
CA ILE A 54 3.02 -7.69 -12.30
C ILE A 54 3.52 -9.01 -12.88
N LYS A 55 4.85 -9.20 -12.92
CA LYS A 55 5.47 -10.46 -13.35
C LYS A 55 5.80 -11.40 -12.19
N SER A 56 6.07 -10.85 -11.01
CA SER A 56 6.42 -11.61 -9.82
C SER A 56 5.78 -10.98 -8.60
N LEU A 57 5.09 -11.80 -7.81
CA LEU A 57 4.44 -11.45 -6.56
C LEU A 57 5.09 -12.26 -5.43
N ALA A 58 5.85 -11.60 -4.57
CA ALA A 58 6.42 -12.19 -3.37
C ALA A 58 5.52 -11.90 -2.17
N LEU A 59 5.02 -12.94 -1.53
CA LEU A 59 4.17 -12.86 -0.35
C LEU A 59 5.03 -13.14 0.87
N TYR A 60 4.95 -12.26 1.88
CA TYR A 60 5.58 -12.49 3.16
C TYR A 60 4.56 -12.43 4.29
N ASP A 61 4.54 -13.42 5.17
CA ASP A 61 3.77 -13.36 6.42
C ASP A 61 4.29 -14.40 7.42
N ILE A 62 4.28 -14.07 8.72
CA ILE A 62 4.73 -14.98 9.79
C ILE A 62 3.86 -16.24 9.91
N ALA A 63 2.63 -16.22 9.38
CA ALA A 63 1.70 -17.35 9.44
C ALA A 63 0.99 -17.57 8.10
N HIS A 64 0.65 -18.83 7.80
CA HIS A 64 -0.19 -19.26 6.67
C HIS A 64 0.24 -18.88 5.24
N CYS A 65 1.38 -18.18 5.07
CA CYS A 65 1.83 -17.65 3.78
C CYS A 65 1.94 -18.71 2.66
N PRO A 66 2.49 -19.94 2.90
CA PRO A 66 2.57 -20.96 1.86
C PRO A 66 1.20 -21.41 1.32
N GLY A 67 0.17 -21.48 2.15
CA GLY A 67 -1.19 -21.83 1.72
C GLY A 67 -1.79 -20.75 0.82
N VAL A 68 -1.66 -19.48 1.22
CA VAL A 68 -2.12 -18.33 0.42
C VAL A 68 -1.40 -18.29 -0.93
N ALA A 69 -0.10 -18.55 -0.96
CA ALA A 69 0.66 -18.60 -2.21
C ALA A 69 0.24 -19.76 -3.12
N ALA A 70 -0.01 -20.95 -2.56
CA ALA A 70 -0.49 -22.10 -3.31
C ALA A 70 -1.84 -21.80 -3.99
N ASP A 71 -2.80 -21.26 -3.23
CA ASP A 71 -4.11 -20.88 -3.76
C ASP A 71 -4.00 -19.87 -4.92
N LEU A 72 -3.17 -18.83 -4.75
CA LEU A 72 -2.97 -17.81 -5.77
C LEU A 72 -2.20 -18.32 -6.99
N SER A 73 -1.32 -19.32 -6.82
CA SER A 73 -0.52 -19.88 -7.92
C SER A 73 -1.35 -20.59 -9.00
N HIS A 74 -2.55 -21.08 -8.63
CA HIS A 74 -3.47 -21.74 -9.56
C HIS A 74 -4.22 -20.77 -10.47
N ILE A 75 -4.19 -19.46 -10.20
CA ILE A 75 -4.86 -18.47 -11.03
C ILE A 75 -4.09 -18.31 -12.35
N GLU A 76 -4.80 -18.43 -13.47
CA GLU A 76 -4.30 -18.40 -14.85
C GLU A 76 -3.80 -17.01 -15.32
N THR A 77 -2.91 -16.38 -14.55
CA THR A 77 -2.20 -15.17 -14.95
C THR A 77 -0.68 -15.37 -14.99
N PRO A 78 0.06 -14.58 -15.79
CA PRO A 78 1.51 -14.75 -15.94
C PRO A 78 2.33 -14.50 -14.66
N ALA A 79 1.78 -13.79 -13.67
CA ALA A 79 2.51 -13.41 -12.47
C ALA A 79 2.90 -14.64 -11.64
N GLN A 80 4.19 -14.85 -11.39
CA GLN A 80 4.66 -15.95 -10.53
C GLN A 80 4.53 -15.57 -9.06
N VAL A 81 3.98 -16.47 -8.25
CA VAL A 81 3.78 -16.25 -6.81
C VAL A 81 4.84 -17.02 -6.02
N THR A 82 5.46 -16.36 -5.03
CA THR A 82 6.38 -16.99 -4.07
C THR A 82 5.94 -16.68 -2.66
N ALA A 83 6.13 -17.62 -1.73
CA ALA A 83 5.78 -17.46 -0.32
C ALA A 83 7.05 -17.42 0.53
N HIS A 84 7.05 -16.58 1.55
CA HIS A 84 8.14 -16.37 2.50
C HIS A 84 7.52 -16.24 3.90
N LYS A 85 7.90 -17.08 4.84
CA LYS A 85 7.27 -17.17 6.16
C LYS A 85 8.18 -16.74 7.30
N ASP A 86 9.44 -17.12 7.24
CA ASP A 86 10.37 -16.89 8.35
C ASP A 86 11.06 -15.51 8.22
N PRO A 87 11.44 -14.85 9.32
CA PRO A 87 12.24 -13.62 9.25
C PRO A 87 13.56 -13.80 8.48
N SER A 88 14.07 -15.03 8.38
CA SER A 88 15.20 -15.42 7.51
C SER A 88 14.88 -15.38 6.01
N GLU A 89 13.60 -15.56 5.68
CA GLU A 89 13.03 -15.50 4.33
C GLU A 89 12.50 -14.10 3.99
N LEU A 90 12.31 -13.19 4.95
CA LEU A 90 12.05 -11.77 4.67
C LEU A 90 13.12 -11.17 3.75
N PRO A 91 14.43 -11.40 4.00
CA PRO A 91 15.45 -11.23 3.01
C PRO A 91 15.08 -11.84 1.68
N ALA A 92 14.69 -13.11 1.53
CA ALA A 92 14.37 -13.71 0.23
C ALA A 92 13.18 -13.01 -0.49
N ALA A 93 12.12 -12.64 0.24
CA ALA A 93 11.03 -11.82 -0.26
C ALA A 93 11.55 -10.47 -0.80
N LEU A 94 12.53 -9.90 -0.09
CA LEU A 94 13.17 -8.62 -0.37
C LEU A 94 14.49 -8.72 -1.19
N ARG A 95 15.01 -9.92 -1.55
CA ARG A 95 16.48 -10.19 -1.50
C ARG A 95 17.30 -9.33 -2.44
N GLY A 96 18.25 -8.71 -1.72
CA GLY A 96 19.32 -7.78 -2.06
C GLY A 96 20.01 -7.16 -0.80
N MET A 97 20.16 -7.89 0.36
CA MET A 97 20.99 -7.58 1.61
C MET A 97 20.35 -7.50 3.05
N THR A 98 20.75 -8.43 3.95
CA THR A 98 20.28 -8.94 5.31
C THR A 98 20.44 -8.06 6.60
N ARG A 99 19.96 -8.31 7.85
CA ARG A 99 18.84 -9.02 8.56
C ARG A 99 18.70 -8.48 10.04
N ASP A 100 17.61 -8.86 10.76
CA ASP A 100 17.28 -8.99 12.22
C ASP A 100 17.14 -7.73 13.14
N ASP A 101 16.29 -7.65 14.20
CA ASP A 101 15.05 -8.37 14.64
C ASP A 101 14.26 -7.47 15.67
N LEU A 102 12.96 -7.77 15.82
CA LEU A 102 11.76 -7.09 16.42
C LEU A 102 11.69 -7.03 17.98
N PHE A 103 10.98 -6.15 18.74
CA PHE A 103 9.51 -5.84 18.78
C PHE A 103 9.07 -4.65 19.73
N THR A 104 7.96 -3.98 19.37
CA THR A 104 6.95 -3.06 20.02
C THR A 104 5.81 -2.80 18.98
N PHE A 105 4.82 -3.71 18.94
CA PHE A 105 4.01 -4.16 17.78
C PHE A 105 3.97 -3.39 16.44
N ASN A 106 3.02 -2.49 16.15
CA ASN A 106 2.89 -1.93 14.78
C ASN A 106 4.01 -0.94 14.43
N ALA A 107 4.40 -0.10 15.40
CA ALA A 107 5.51 0.83 15.22
C ALA A 107 6.82 0.07 15.01
N SER A 108 7.06 -1.00 15.78
CA SER A 108 8.24 -1.84 15.57
C SER A 108 8.18 -2.65 14.30
N VAL A 109 7.01 -3.18 13.93
CA VAL A 109 6.85 -3.95 12.68
C VAL A 109 7.16 -3.04 11.51
N ILE A 110 6.61 -1.81 11.49
CA ILE A 110 6.95 -0.85 10.45
C ILE A 110 8.43 -0.45 10.52
N ALA A 111 9.00 -0.26 11.69
CA ALA A 111 10.42 0.05 11.81
C ALA A 111 11.30 -1.08 11.25
N GLU A 112 11.05 -2.33 11.62
CA GLU A 112 11.80 -3.49 11.13
C GLU A 112 11.61 -3.70 9.64
N LEU A 113 10.37 -3.75 9.15
CA LEU A 113 10.10 -3.95 7.74
C LEU A 113 10.66 -2.81 6.88
N SER A 114 10.59 -1.56 7.36
CA SER A 114 11.18 -0.42 6.67
C SER A 114 12.69 -0.47 6.68
N LEU A 115 13.32 -0.90 7.79
CA LEU A 115 14.76 -1.10 7.85
C LEU A 115 15.20 -2.22 6.91
N ALA A 116 14.44 -3.32 6.83
CA ALA A 116 14.68 -4.39 5.88
C ALA A 116 14.56 -3.87 4.44
N CYS A 117 13.50 -3.12 4.10
CA CYS A 117 13.37 -2.50 2.78
C CYS A 117 14.52 -1.54 2.47
N ALA A 118 14.96 -0.73 3.44
CA ALA A 118 16.08 0.19 3.26
C ALA A 118 17.42 -0.54 3.04
N LYS A 119 17.65 -1.70 3.68
CA LYS A 119 18.83 -2.54 3.45
C LYS A 119 18.78 -3.28 2.12
N HIS A 120 17.63 -3.88 1.80
CA HIS A 120 17.47 -4.87 0.74
C HIS A 120 17.01 -4.29 -0.61
N CYS A 121 16.17 -3.24 -0.59
CA CYS A 121 15.53 -2.67 -1.77
C CYS A 121 15.33 -1.14 -1.65
N PRO A 122 16.39 -0.35 -1.40
CA PRO A 122 16.29 1.09 -1.10
C PRO A 122 15.65 1.92 -2.23
N GLU A 123 15.67 1.42 -3.47
CA GLU A 123 15.07 2.08 -4.63
C GLU A 123 13.62 1.65 -4.91
N ALA A 124 13.05 0.74 -4.12
CA ALA A 124 11.64 0.35 -4.26
C ALA A 124 10.71 1.51 -3.92
N MET A 125 9.52 1.53 -4.54
CA MET A 125 8.42 2.37 -4.07
C MET A 125 7.81 1.67 -2.86
N ILE A 126 7.81 2.36 -1.73
CA ILE A 126 7.33 1.87 -0.44
C ILE A 126 5.95 2.44 -0.19
N CYS A 127 4.95 1.56 -0.19
CA CYS A 127 3.56 1.91 0.07
C CYS A 127 3.17 1.39 1.47
N VAL A 128 3.02 2.31 2.43
CA VAL A 128 2.64 2.02 3.81
C VAL A 128 1.13 2.06 3.94
N VAL A 129 0.53 0.93 4.31
CA VAL A 129 -0.91 0.80 4.59
C VAL A 129 -1.17 0.55 6.08
N THR A 130 -0.14 0.15 6.83
CA THR A 130 -0.24 -0.09 8.28
C THR A 130 -0.69 1.16 9.02
N ASN A 131 -1.80 1.01 9.75
CA ASN A 131 -2.31 2.05 10.62
C ASN A 131 -1.51 2.18 11.93
N PRO A 132 -1.44 3.41 12.49
CA PRO A 132 -1.95 4.66 11.93
C PRO A 132 -1.01 5.26 10.87
N VAL A 133 -1.46 5.47 9.63
CA VAL A 133 -0.63 5.94 8.51
C VAL A 133 0.07 7.27 8.82
N ASN A 134 -0.61 8.16 9.54
CA ASN A 134 -0.07 9.46 9.97
C ASN A 134 1.22 9.33 10.79
N SER A 135 1.43 8.21 11.49
CA SER A 135 2.63 7.97 12.31
C SER A 135 3.57 6.95 11.68
N THR A 136 3.06 5.94 10.97
CA THR A 136 3.87 4.88 10.39
C THR A 136 4.70 5.34 9.19
N VAL A 137 4.22 6.31 8.41
CA VAL A 137 5.00 6.92 7.32
C VAL A 137 6.23 7.68 7.86
N PRO A 138 6.11 8.58 8.86
CA PRO A 138 7.28 9.17 9.52
C PRO A 138 8.26 8.13 10.08
N ILE A 139 7.76 7.06 10.73
CA ILE A 139 8.62 5.99 11.26
C ILE A 139 9.42 5.33 10.12
N ALA A 140 8.76 4.98 9.01
CA ALA A 140 9.42 4.42 7.84
C ALA A 140 10.48 5.38 7.28
N ALA A 141 10.16 6.67 7.16
CA ALA A 141 11.10 7.69 6.70
C ALA A 141 12.36 7.72 7.58
N GLU A 142 12.21 7.69 8.91
CA GLU A 142 13.35 7.67 9.84
C GLU A 142 14.21 6.42 9.69
N MET A 143 13.63 5.24 9.41
CA MET A 143 14.41 4.02 9.19
C MET A 143 15.27 4.12 7.92
N PHE A 144 14.73 4.69 6.84
CA PHE A 144 15.50 4.93 5.62
C PHE A 144 16.58 6.02 5.82
N LYS A 145 16.31 7.06 6.63
CA LYS A 145 17.28 8.10 6.95
C LYS A 145 18.46 7.56 7.77
N ARG A 146 18.19 6.66 8.73
CA ARG A 146 19.24 5.99 9.54
C ARG A 146 20.27 5.26 8.69
N LEU A 147 19.87 4.74 7.53
CA LEU A 147 20.76 4.07 6.57
C LEU A 147 21.24 4.99 5.44
N GLY A 148 20.90 6.28 5.45
CA GLY A 148 21.33 7.24 4.44
C GLY A 148 20.72 7.06 3.04
N VAL A 149 19.65 6.28 2.92
CA VAL A 149 19.02 5.90 1.64
C VAL A 149 17.61 6.50 1.46
N TYR A 150 17.22 7.45 2.29
CA TYR A 150 15.89 8.06 2.22
C TYR A 150 15.68 8.88 0.94
N ASN A 151 14.68 8.49 0.17
CA ASN A 151 14.18 9.24 -0.97
C ASN A 151 12.68 9.57 -0.76
N PRO A 152 12.33 10.84 -0.50
CA PRO A 152 10.94 11.23 -0.25
C PRO A 152 10.01 10.99 -1.45
N LYS A 153 10.54 10.83 -2.67
CA LYS A 153 9.75 10.53 -3.87
C LYS A 153 9.35 9.06 -3.99
N ARG A 154 9.76 8.22 -3.03
CA ARG A 154 9.55 6.77 -3.07
C ARG A 154 8.80 6.23 -1.84
N LEU A 155 8.46 7.06 -0.87
CA LEU A 155 7.72 6.65 0.33
C LEU A 155 6.31 7.25 0.30
N PHE A 156 5.29 6.39 0.37
CA PHE A 156 3.90 6.77 0.24
C PHE A 156 3.08 6.21 1.39
N GLY A 157 2.30 7.06 2.06
CA GLY A 157 1.16 6.62 2.87
C GLY A 157 -0.02 6.38 1.95
N VAL A 158 -0.60 5.18 1.97
CA VAL A 158 -1.72 4.84 1.10
C VAL A 158 -3.02 5.35 1.72
N THR A 159 -3.50 6.50 1.23
CA THR A 159 -4.75 7.14 1.65
C THR A 159 -5.89 6.99 0.64
N THR A 160 -5.68 6.17 -0.40
CA THR A 160 -6.63 5.98 -1.51
C THR A 160 -8.03 5.55 -1.04
N LEU A 161 -8.12 4.88 0.11
CA LEU A 161 -9.41 4.49 0.69
C LEU A 161 -10.30 5.70 1.01
N ASP A 162 -9.72 6.82 1.46
CA ASP A 162 -10.46 8.05 1.75
C ASP A 162 -11.07 8.66 0.50
N ILE A 163 -10.33 8.60 -0.61
CA ILE A 163 -10.79 9.04 -1.93
C ILE A 163 -11.94 8.14 -2.41
N ILE A 164 -11.77 6.82 -2.32
CA ILE A 164 -12.81 5.84 -2.72
C ILE A 164 -14.09 6.06 -1.90
N ARG A 165 -13.97 6.25 -0.58
CA ARG A 165 -15.11 6.53 0.30
C ARG A 165 -15.78 7.86 -0.04
N SER A 166 -14.99 8.92 -0.22
CA SER A 166 -15.52 10.24 -0.60
C SER A 166 -16.28 10.19 -1.91
N ASN A 167 -15.72 9.55 -2.94
CA ASN A 167 -16.40 9.37 -4.23
C ASN A 167 -17.71 8.60 -4.09
N THR A 168 -17.70 7.52 -3.31
CA THR A 168 -18.89 6.69 -3.05
C THR A 168 -19.98 7.49 -2.38
N PHE A 169 -19.64 8.22 -1.32
CA PHE A 169 -20.62 8.96 -0.53
C PHE A 169 -21.16 10.19 -1.27
N ILE A 170 -20.32 10.90 -2.02
CA ILE A 170 -20.76 12.01 -2.88
C ILE A 170 -21.70 11.49 -3.96
N ALA A 171 -21.35 10.37 -4.60
CA ALA A 171 -22.18 9.76 -5.64
C ALA A 171 -23.56 9.38 -5.11
N GLN A 172 -23.62 8.74 -3.94
CA GLN A 172 -24.88 8.39 -3.26
C GLN A 172 -25.70 9.63 -2.92
N ALA A 173 -25.09 10.65 -2.33
CA ALA A 173 -25.78 11.88 -1.93
C ALA A 173 -26.30 12.71 -3.11
N LYS A 174 -25.74 12.52 -4.32
CA LYS A 174 -26.08 13.27 -5.53
C LYS A 174 -26.74 12.45 -6.62
N GLY A 175 -26.97 11.16 -6.40
CA GLY A 175 -27.52 10.26 -7.43
C GLY A 175 -26.64 10.15 -8.67
N LEU A 176 -25.31 10.23 -8.50
CA LEU A 176 -24.34 10.17 -9.59
C LEU A 176 -23.80 8.74 -9.79
N ASP A 177 -23.30 8.45 -10.99
CA ASP A 177 -22.48 7.26 -11.21
C ASP A 177 -21.13 7.42 -10.50
N VAL A 178 -20.87 6.60 -9.47
CA VAL A 178 -19.64 6.63 -8.67
C VAL A 178 -18.37 6.53 -9.51
N ARG A 179 -18.41 5.83 -10.66
CA ARG A 179 -17.26 5.69 -11.56
C ARG A 179 -16.88 6.99 -12.26
N LYS A 180 -17.78 7.98 -12.24
CA LYS A 180 -17.57 9.31 -12.82
C LYS A 180 -17.28 10.37 -11.75
N VAL A 181 -17.30 10.02 -10.46
CA VAL A 181 -17.01 10.92 -9.35
C VAL A 181 -15.54 10.83 -8.97
N SER A 182 -14.90 12.00 -8.84
CA SER A 182 -13.52 12.17 -8.42
C SER A 182 -13.41 13.39 -7.50
N CYS A 183 -13.41 13.15 -6.19
CA CYS A 183 -13.17 14.13 -5.15
C CYS A 183 -11.78 13.90 -4.54
N PRO A 184 -10.88 14.90 -4.60
CA PRO A 184 -9.58 14.78 -3.97
C PRO A 184 -9.71 14.83 -2.44
N CYS A 185 -8.92 14.00 -1.76
CA CYS A 185 -8.74 14.03 -0.30
C CYS A 185 -7.29 14.43 0.00
N ILE A 186 -7.11 15.33 0.97
CA ILE A 186 -5.79 15.83 1.37
C ILE A 186 -5.57 15.66 2.87
N CYS A 187 -4.35 15.99 3.31
CA CYS A 187 -3.85 15.93 4.67
C CYS A 187 -3.52 14.50 5.14
N GLY A 188 -4.18 14.01 6.20
CA GLY A 188 -3.86 12.73 6.84
C GLY A 188 -4.91 11.64 6.59
N HIS A 189 -4.74 10.54 7.31
CA HIS A 189 -5.58 9.32 7.26
C HIS A 189 -6.08 8.94 8.67
N SER A 190 -6.54 9.92 9.44
CA SER A 190 -7.12 9.67 10.78
C SER A 190 -8.11 10.75 11.17
N GLY A 191 -9.39 10.38 11.30
CA GLY A 191 -10.45 11.27 11.79
C GLY A 191 -10.44 12.64 11.11
N ILE A 192 -10.33 13.70 11.91
CA ILE A 192 -10.36 15.10 11.44
C ILE A 192 -9.21 15.50 10.52
N SER A 193 -8.16 14.68 10.39
CA SER A 193 -7.06 14.95 9.47
C SER A 193 -7.41 14.62 8.02
N ILE A 194 -8.51 13.91 7.75
CA ILE A 194 -8.96 13.56 6.41
C ILE A 194 -9.82 14.71 5.87
N ILE A 195 -9.35 15.39 4.82
CA ILE A 195 -10.05 16.55 4.26
C ILE A 195 -10.47 16.27 2.81
N PRO A 196 -11.73 15.87 2.55
CA PRO A 196 -12.28 15.83 1.20
C PRO A 196 -12.52 17.26 0.69
N VAL A 197 -11.94 17.59 -0.47
CA VAL A 197 -11.99 18.92 -1.05
C VAL A 197 -13.15 19.00 -2.04
N PHE A 198 -14.38 19.14 -1.53
CA PHE A 198 -15.59 19.14 -2.35
C PHE A 198 -15.60 20.21 -3.45
N SER A 199 -14.95 21.36 -3.21
CA SER A 199 -14.79 22.43 -4.20
C SER A 199 -13.98 22.02 -5.44
N GLN A 200 -13.27 20.89 -5.39
CA GLN A 200 -12.50 20.34 -6.51
C GLN A 200 -13.05 19.00 -7.00
N CYS A 201 -14.23 18.59 -6.53
CA CYS A 201 -14.88 17.37 -6.98
C CYS A 201 -15.30 17.49 -8.46
N ARG A 202 -15.14 16.39 -9.20
CA ARG A 202 -15.60 16.23 -10.58
C ARG A 202 -16.60 15.08 -10.66
N PRO A 203 -17.80 15.25 -11.25
CA PRO A 203 -18.39 16.53 -11.66
C PRO A 203 -18.56 17.48 -10.46
N GLU A 204 -18.79 18.77 -10.75
CA GLU A 204 -19.03 19.76 -9.70
C GLU A 204 -20.23 19.35 -8.84
N VAL A 205 -20.08 19.45 -7.53
CA VAL A 205 -21.13 19.15 -6.55
C VAL A 205 -21.27 20.30 -5.58
N SER A 206 -22.51 20.70 -5.32
CA SER A 206 -22.84 21.71 -4.32
C SER A 206 -23.66 21.08 -3.21
N PHE A 207 -23.24 21.25 -1.96
CA PHE A 207 -23.98 20.79 -0.78
C PHE A 207 -24.58 22.01 -0.07
N PRO A 208 -25.78 21.89 0.53
CA PRO A 208 -26.37 22.97 1.29
C PRO A 208 -25.46 23.38 2.47
N PRO A 209 -25.51 24.64 2.91
CA PRO A 209 -24.79 25.10 4.10
C PRO A 209 -25.14 24.26 5.33
N ALA A 210 -24.21 24.21 6.29
CA ALA A 210 -24.13 23.27 7.42
C ALA A 210 -25.24 23.34 8.49
N SER A 211 -26.51 23.60 8.14
CA SER A 211 -27.66 23.31 9.00
C SER A 211 -28.08 21.84 8.96
N SER A 212 -27.54 21.06 8.02
CA SER A 212 -27.63 19.60 7.95
C SER A 212 -26.26 19.02 7.60
N CYS A 213 -25.34 18.99 8.57
CA CYS A 213 -24.01 18.38 8.39
C CYS A 213 -24.15 16.92 7.96
N ILE A 214 -23.79 16.63 6.71
CA ILE A 214 -23.48 15.26 6.31
C ILE A 214 -22.11 14.94 6.92
N TYR A 215 -22.13 14.38 8.13
CA TYR A 215 -20.93 13.80 8.72
C TYR A 215 -20.62 12.51 7.95
N PHE A 216 -19.69 12.59 7.00
CA PHE A 216 -19.04 11.40 6.49
C PHE A 216 -18.08 10.90 7.58
N TYR A 217 -18.60 10.08 8.50
CA TYR A 217 -17.74 9.24 9.34
C TYR A 217 -17.06 8.21 8.43
N ILE A 218 -15.89 8.59 7.92
CA ILE A 218 -14.96 7.67 7.29
C ILE A 218 -14.41 6.80 8.43
N PHE A 219 -15.09 5.69 8.73
CA PHE A 219 -14.68 4.75 9.77
C PHE A 219 -13.30 4.19 9.44
N GLU A 220 -12.30 4.50 10.26
CA GLU A 220 -11.12 3.65 10.43
C GLU A 220 -11.62 2.37 11.11
N SER A 221 -11.70 1.26 10.37
CA SER A 221 -11.88 -0.07 10.96
C SER A 221 -10.55 -0.58 11.48
#